data_AF-A0A661Y4Q7-F1
#
_entry.id   AF-A0A661Y4Q7-F1
#
_cell.length_a   1.000
_cell.length_b   1.000
_cell.length_c   1.000
_cell.angle_alpha   90.00
_cell.angle_beta   90.00
_cell.angle_gamma   90.00
#
_symmetry.space_group_name_H-M   'P 1'
#
loop_
_entity.id
_entity.type
_entity.pdbx_description
1 polymer ?
#
loop_
_entity_poly.entity_id
_entity_poly.type
_entity_poly.pdbx_seq_one_letter_code
_entity_poly.pdbx_strand_id
1 'polypeptide(L)'
;MILRILLFIGLLFPSLLFSQSFGNEWINYDQQYYRFKVAETGIYRIGKQALINSGIPIDAINPKNIQVFGKEKELFIYIKGEEDGSFDDNDFIEFVGYKNDGSLDSLLYDNPEDMLNPNYSLINDTLTYYVTWNNATNNRRATLES
;
A
#
# COMPACT_ATOMS: atom_id res chain seq x y z
N MET A 1 6.86 -45.60 -27.84
CA MET A 1 5.68 -44.73 -28.06
C MET A 1 5.28 -43.99 -26.77
N ILE A 2 5.12 -44.70 -25.65
CA ILE A 2 4.79 -44.12 -24.32
C ILE A 2 5.79 -43.05 -23.84
N LEU A 3 7.10 -43.25 -24.00
CA LEU A 3 8.12 -42.27 -23.61
C LEU A 3 7.98 -40.90 -24.33
N ARG A 4 7.51 -40.92 -25.58
CA ARG A 4 7.29 -39.69 -26.37
C ARG A 4 6.04 -38.94 -25.92
N ILE A 5 5.04 -39.66 -25.40
CA ILE A 5 3.80 -39.07 -24.86
C ILE A 5 4.07 -38.37 -23.52
N LEU A 6 4.89 -38.98 -22.63
CA LEU A 6 5.30 -38.37 -21.36
C LEU A 6 6.12 -37.09 -21.56
N LEU A 7 7.04 -37.08 -22.53
CA LEU A 7 7.80 -35.88 -22.90
C LEU A 7 6.90 -34.75 -23.44
N PHE A 8 5.87 -35.10 -24.22
CA PHE A 8 4.93 -34.13 -24.78
C PHE A 8 4.00 -33.54 -23.71
N ILE A 9 3.57 -34.33 -22.72
CA ILE A 9 2.78 -33.87 -21.57
C ILE A 9 3.61 -32.94 -20.68
N GLY A 10 4.90 -33.24 -20.43
CA GLY A 10 5.78 -32.35 -19.64
C GLY A 10 6.04 -30.98 -20.29
N LEU A 11 6.02 -30.90 -21.63
CA LEU A 11 6.24 -29.65 -22.38
C LEU A 11 4.98 -28.76 -22.49
N LEU A 12 3.78 -29.31 -22.27
CA LEU A 12 2.51 -28.58 -22.32
C LEU A 12 2.06 -28.01 -20.96
N PHE A 13 2.83 -28.25 -19.89
CA PHE A 13 2.54 -27.82 -18.52
C PHE A 13 3.30 -26.58 -17.96
N PRO A 14 4.00 -25.72 -18.73
CA PRO A 14 4.71 -24.57 -18.12
C PRO A 14 3.78 -23.45 -17.64
N SER A 15 2.47 -23.49 -17.93
CA SER A 15 1.50 -22.46 -17.56
C SER A 15 1.04 -22.48 -16.10
N LEU A 16 1.53 -23.43 -15.28
CA LEU A 16 1.23 -23.51 -13.84
C LEU A 16 2.39 -23.05 -12.95
N LEU A 17 3.44 -22.47 -13.53
CA LEU A 17 4.56 -21.93 -12.78
C LEU A 17 4.23 -20.50 -12.31
N PHE A 18 3.86 -20.36 -11.04
CA PHE A 18 3.79 -19.05 -10.39
C PHE A 18 5.21 -18.58 -10.06
N SER A 19 5.56 -17.35 -10.44
CA SER A 19 6.80 -16.71 -10.01
C SER A 19 6.78 -16.50 -8.50
N GLN A 20 7.97 -16.50 -7.89
CA GLN A 20 8.15 -16.11 -6.48
C GLN A 20 7.82 -14.63 -6.34
N SER A 21 7.14 -14.28 -5.25
CA SER A 21 6.94 -12.87 -4.85
C SER A 21 8.18 -12.39 -4.08
N PHE A 22 8.67 -11.21 -4.43
CA PHE A 22 9.87 -10.57 -3.87
C PHE A 22 9.55 -9.54 -2.77
N GLY A 23 8.28 -9.19 -2.57
CA GLY A 23 7.80 -8.26 -1.54
C GLY A 23 7.81 -6.78 -1.97
N ASN A 24 8.38 -6.46 -3.13
CA ASN A 24 8.45 -5.10 -3.67
C ASN A 24 7.41 -4.82 -4.77
N GLU A 25 6.41 -5.69 -4.94
CA GLU A 25 5.40 -5.59 -6.01
C GLU A 25 4.49 -4.37 -5.88
N TRP A 26 4.43 -3.78 -4.68
CA TRP A 26 3.69 -2.54 -4.43
C TRP A 26 4.42 -1.28 -4.94
N ILE A 27 5.69 -1.42 -5.33
CA ILE A 27 6.52 -0.31 -5.82
C ILE A 27 6.44 -0.23 -7.34
N ASN A 28 5.99 0.91 -7.84
CA ASN A 28 6.13 1.29 -9.23
C ASN A 28 7.27 2.31 -9.36
N TYR A 29 8.35 1.94 -10.04
CA TYR A 29 9.54 2.77 -10.16
C TYR A 29 9.35 4.05 -10.99
N ASP A 30 8.27 4.16 -11.76
CA ASP A 30 7.90 5.38 -12.50
C ASP A 30 7.10 6.36 -11.64
N GLN A 31 6.74 5.98 -10.41
CA GLN A 31 5.99 6.83 -9.47
C GLN A 31 6.91 7.39 -8.38
N GLN A 32 6.56 8.58 -7.89
CA GLN A 32 7.22 9.19 -6.73
C GLN A 32 6.45 8.92 -5.45
N TYR A 33 7.14 8.45 -4.42
CA TYR A 33 6.54 8.12 -3.12
C TYR A 33 6.96 9.12 -2.05
N TYR A 34 5.98 9.72 -1.39
CA TYR A 34 6.17 10.68 -0.31
C TYR A 34 5.92 9.99 1.02
N ARG A 35 6.97 9.82 1.82
CA ARG A 35 6.88 9.09 3.09
C ARG A 35 6.43 10.00 4.24
N PHE A 36 5.64 9.44 5.15
CA PHE A 36 5.27 10.07 6.41
C PHE A 36 5.17 9.00 7.52
N LYS A 37 5.18 9.43 8.78
CA LYS A 37 5.26 8.54 9.94
C LYS A 37 3.97 8.59 10.75
N VAL A 38 3.53 7.43 11.24
CA VAL A 38 2.37 7.25 12.11
C VAL A 38 2.82 6.52 13.38
N ALA A 39 2.75 7.20 14.52
CA ALA A 39 3.18 6.66 15.81
C ALA A 39 2.03 6.03 16.62
N GLU A 40 0.79 6.43 16.35
CA GLU A 40 -0.38 5.98 17.10
C GLU A 40 -1.44 5.40 16.15
N THR A 41 -2.21 4.42 16.62
CA THR A 41 -3.33 3.89 15.83
C THR A 41 -4.51 4.85 15.89
N GLY A 42 -5.07 5.22 14.75
CA GLY A 42 -6.18 6.16 14.68
C GLY A 42 -6.63 6.48 13.25
N ILE A 43 -7.56 7.42 13.15
CA ILE A 43 -8.00 7.98 11.86
C ILE A 43 -7.19 9.25 11.59
N TYR A 44 -6.59 9.30 10.42
CA TYR A 44 -5.71 10.40 10.01
C TYR A 44 -6.29 11.12 8.80
N ARG A 45 -6.03 12.43 8.74
CA ARG A 45 -6.37 13.29 7.59
C ARG A 45 -5.15 13.99 7.06
N ILE A 46 -4.99 13.98 5.74
CA ILE A 46 -3.99 14.76 5.02
C ILE A 46 -4.75 15.80 4.19
N GLY A 47 -4.67 17.07 4.61
CA GLY A 47 -5.26 18.19 3.89
C GLY A 47 -4.33 18.74 2.80
N LYS A 48 -4.90 19.57 1.92
CA LYS A 48 -4.21 20.17 0.78
C LYS A 48 -2.88 20.84 1.13
N GLN A 49 -2.86 21.67 2.19
CA GLN A 49 -1.66 22.41 2.59
C GLN A 49 -0.50 21.50 2.99
N ALA A 50 -0.78 20.33 3.59
CA ALA A 50 0.26 19.37 3.95
C ALA A 50 0.92 18.75 2.70
N LEU A 51 0.13 18.51 1.65
CA LEU A 51 0.60 18.00 0.36
C LEU A 51 1.47 19.05 -0.34
N ILE A 52 1.00 20.30 -0.40
CA ILE A 52 1.75 21.43 -0.98
C ILE A 52 3.08 21.64 -0.24
N ASN A 53 3.06 21.67 1.09
CA ASN A 53 4.27 21.84 1.92
C ASN A 53 5.28 20.71 1.72
N SER A 54 4.82 19.54 1.29
CA SER A 54 5.67 18.38 0.97
C SER A 54 6.23 18.41 -0.46
N GLY A 55 5.89 19.44 -1.25
CA GLY A 55 6.31 19.59 -2.64
C GLY A 55 5.44 18.80 -3.64
N ILE A 56 4.29 18.29 -3.22
CA ILE A 56 3.37 17.57 -4.11
C ILE A 56 2.61 18.60 -4.97
N PRO A 57 2.63 18.49 -6.31
CA PRO A 57 1.92 19.40 -7.21
C PRO A 57 0.43 19.03 -7.26
N ILE A 58 -0.27 19.12 -6.13
CA ILE A 58 -1.62 18.58 -5.94
C ILE A 58 -2.66 19.17 -6.90
N ASP A 59 -2.50 20.43 -7.32
CA ASP A 59 -3.40 21.09 -8.27
C ASP A 59 -3.31 20.52 -9.70
N ALA A 60 -2.26 19.75 -10.01
CA ALA A 60 -2.10 19.09 -11.30
C ALA A 60 -2.50 17.59 -11.28
N ILE A 61 -2.98 17.10 -10.13
CA ILE A 61 -3.26 15.68 -9.90
C ILE A 61 -4.77 15.51 -9.75
N ASN A 62 -5.35 14.56 -10.49
CA ASN A 62 -6.73 14.16 -10.25
C ASN A 62 -6.80 13.37 -8.91
N PRO A 63 -7.60 13.80 -7.92
CA PRO A 63 -7.67 13.13 -6.62
C PRO A 63 -8.02 11.64 -6.70
N LYS A 64 -8.77 11.21 -7.72
CA LYS A 64 -9.12 9.80 -7.95
C LYS A 64 -7.91 8.91 -8.22
N ASN A 65 -6.76 9.51 -8.56
CA ASN A 65 -5.51 8.80 -8.80
C ASN A 65 -4.66 8.61 -7.54
N ILE A 66 -5.00 9.27 -6.43
CA ILE A 66 -4.22 9.22 -5.19
C ILE A 66 -4.33 7.83 -4.55
N GLN A 67 -3.19 7.37 -4.01
CA GLN A 67 -3.03 6.11 -3.29
C GLN A 67 -2.22 6.34 -2.01
N VAL A 68 -2.55 5.58 -0.96
CA VAL A 68 -1.78 5.54 0.29
C VAL A 68 -1.35 4.11 0.56
N PHE A 69 -0.07 3.92 0.87
CA PHE A 69 0.52 2.62 1.16
C PHE A 69 1.04 2.55 2.60
N GLY A 70 0.86 1.39 3.22
CA GLY A 70 1.39 1.06 4.54
C GLY A 70 1.55 -0.45 4.66
N LYS A 71 2.63 -0.90 5.32
CA LYS A 71 3.02 -2.32 5.36
C LYS A 71 2.96 -2.99 3.97
N GLU A 72 3.54 -2.32 2.96
CA GLU A 72 3.67 -2.86 1.60
C GLU A 72 2.33 -3.11 0.87
N LYS A 73 1.23 -2.52 1.35
CA LYS A 73 -0.10 -2.69 0.80
C LYS A 73 -0.80 -1.35 0.62
N GLU A 74 -1.58 -1.23 -0.45
CA GLU A 74 -2.47 -0.09 -0.67
C GLU A 74 -3.61 -0.13 0.36
N LEU A 75 -3.84 1.01 1.03
CA LEU A 75 -4.92 1.19 1.98
C LEU A 75 -6.22 1.58 1.26
N PHE A 76 -7.34 1.20 1.86
CA PHE A 76 -8.62 1.84 1.55
C PHE A 76 -8.62 3.24 2.15
N ILE A 77 -8.78 4.25 1.30
CA ILE A 77 -8.80 5.66 1.69
C ILE A 77 -10.11 6.31 1.29
N TYR A 78 -10.57 7.27 2.07
CA TYR A 78 -11.64 8.17 1.70
C TYR A 78 -11.04 9.49 1.23
N ILE A 79 -11.50 10.03 0.10
CA ILE A 79 -11.09 11.36 -0.37
C ILE A 79 -12.34 12.21 -0.47
N LYS A 80 -12.40 13.23 0.37
CA LYS A 80 -13.47 14.23 0.27
C LYS A 80 -13.20 15.10 -0.97
N GLY A 81 -14.23 15.35 -1.76
CA GLY A 81 -14.16 16.26 -2.92
C GLY A 81 -13.69 15.61 -4.22
N GLU A 82 -13.29 14.33 -4.25
CA GLU A 82 -12.68 13.74 -5.46
C GLU A 82 -13.59 13.69 -6.70
N GLU A 83 -14.90 13.95 -6.57
CA GLU A 83 -15.86 13.79 -7.66
C GLU A 83 -15.66 14.77 -8.81
N ASP A 84 -15.26 16.01 -8.52
CA ASP A 84 -15.06 17.08 -9.51
C ASP A 84 -13.68 17.03 -10.19
N GLY A 85 -12.79 16.14 -9.72
CA GLY A 85 -11.45 15.95 -10.27
C GLY A 85 -10.43 17.01 -9.84
N SER A 86 -10.78 17.89 -8.91
CA SER A 86 -9.91 18.89 -8.28
C SER A 86 -9.68 18.54 -6.81
N PHE A 87 -8.53 18.93 -6.26
CA PHE A 87 -8.29 18.87 -4.82
C PHE A 87 -8.39 20.28 -4.24
N ASP A 88 -9.55 20.61 -3.69
CA ASP A 88 -9.88 21.95 -3.22
C ASP A 88 -9.38 22.18 -1.79
N ASP A 89 -9.47 23.43 -1.32
CA ASP A 89 -8.87 23.84 -0.04
C ASP A 89 -9.47 23.12 1.19
N ASN A 90 -10.71 22.64 1.08
CA ASN A 90 -11.43 21.92 2.15
C ASN A 90 -11.38 20.39 1.98
N ASP A 91 -10.65 19.89 0.99
CA ASP A 91 -10.52 18.48 0.69
C ASP A 91 -9.43 17.83 1.52
N PHE A 92 -9.60 16.54 1.76
CA PHE A 92 -8.66 15.75 2.53
C PHE A 92 -8.69 14.28 2.13
N ILE A 93 -7.54 13.64 2.31
CA ILE A 93 -7.40 12.19 2.29
C ILE A 93 -7.56 11.70 3.72
N GLU A 94 -8.49 10.78 3.96
CA GLU A 94 -8.73 10.13 5.24
C GLU A 94 -8.45 8.63 5.16
N PHE A 95 -7.78 8.11 6.18
CA PHE A 95 -7.43 6.69 6.25
C PHE A 95 -7.22 6.26 7.71
N VAL A 96 -7.32 4.96 7.94
CA VAL A 96 -6.96 4.35 9.23
C VAL A 96 -5.46 4.06 9.22
N GLY A 97 -4.74 4.75 10.08
CA GLY A 97 -3.32 4.51 10.34
C GLY A 97 -3.15 3.63 11.58
N TYR A 98 -2.18 2.72 11.52
CA TYR A 98 -1.79 1.86 12.61
C TYR A 98 -0.38 2.21 13.05
N LYS A 99 -0.14 2.17 14.37
CA LYS A 99 1.23 2.18 14.89
C LYS A 99 1.99 0.93 14.42
N ASN A 100 3.30 0.94 14.56
CA ASN A 100 4.10 -0.25 14.24
C ASN A 100 3.81 -1.37 15.26
N ASP A 101 3.73 -2.59 14.77
CA ASP A 101 3.58 -3.81 15.56
C ASP A 101 4.68 -4.81 15.19
N GLY A 102 4.71 -5.97 15.85
CA GLY A 102 5.72 -7.00 15.62
C GLY A 102 5.54 -7.77 14.31
N SER A 103 4.60 -7.40 13.43
CA SER A 103 4.31 -8.21 12.24
C SER A 103 5.54 -8.37 11.33
N LEU A 104 6.37 -7.33 11.21
CA LEU A 104 7.60 -7.38 10.42
C LEU A 104 8.74 -8.12 11.14
N ASP A 105 8.71 -8.17 12.47
CA ASP A 105 9.72 -8.86 13.26
C ASP A 105 9.60 -10.38 13.13
N SER A 106 8.44 -10.89 12.69
CA SER A 106 8.26 -12.31 12.36
C SER A 106 9.27 -12.84 11.34
N LEU A 107 9.81 -11.96 10.47
CA LEU A 107 10.84 -12.29 9.49
C LEU A 107 12.21 -12.58 10.11
N LEU A 108 12.40 -12.25 11.40
CA LEU A 108 13.62 -12.52 12.15
C LEU A 108 13.64 -13.90 12.81
N TYR A 109 12.53 -14.64 12.73
CA TYR A 109 12.36 -15.96 13.37
C TYR A 109 12.20 -17.05 12.30
N ASP A 110 12.79 -18.23 12.55
CA ASP A 110 12.59 -19.41 11.69
C ASP A 110 11.13 -19.88 11.72
N ASN A 111 10.48 -19.76 12.89
CA ASN A 111 9.06 -20.00 13.08
C ASN A 111 8.41 -18.74 13.70
N PRO A 112 7.48 -18.06 13.01
CA PRO A 112 6.79 -16.88 13.52
C PRO A 112 6.08 -17.09 14.87
N GLU A 113 5.67 -18.32 15.20
CA GLU A 113 5.04 -18.65 16.49
C GLU A 113 6.00 -18.58 17.68
N ASP A 114 7.31 -18.59 17.44
CA ASP A 114 8.31 -18.42 18.49
C ASP A 114 8.42 -16.94 18.94
N MET A 115 7.76 -16.02 18.22
CA MET A 115 7.71 -14.61 18.56
C MET A 115 6.82 -14.37 19.79
N LEU A 116 7.45 -13.97 20.90
CA LEU A 116 6.76 -13.78 22.18
C LEU A 116 5.76 -12.63 22.19
N ASN A 117 5.94 -11.59 21.36
CA ASN A 117 5.09 -10.40 21.37
C ASN A 117 4.77 -9.87 19.95
N PRO A 118 3.67 -10.34 19.33
CA PRO A 118 3.27 -9.86 18.01
C PRO A 118 2.74 -8.42 17.98
N ASN A 119 2.32 -7.88 19.12
CA ASN A 119 1.63 -6.58 19.18
C ASN A 119 2.57 -5.38 19.35
N TYR A 120 3.86 -5.63 19.56
CA TYR A 120 4.87 -4.61 19.76
C TYR A 120 6.10 -4.94 18.93
N SER A 121 6.59 -3.96 18.18
CA SER A 121 7.82 -4.15 17.44
C SER A 121 9.05 -4.10 18.36
N LEU A 122 10.05 -4.89 18.01
CA LEU A 122 11.37 -4.92 18.64
C LEU A 122 12.22 -3.69 18.29
N ILE A 123 11.87 -2.96 17.22
CA ILE A 123 12.68 -1.87 16.67
C ILE A 123 12.14 -0.50 17.06
N ASN A 124 10.87 -0.21 16.73
CA ASN A 124 10.22 1.06 17.07
C ASN A 124 8.70 0.94 17.02
N ASP A 125 7.99 1.90 17.59
CA ASP A 125 6.53 1.99 17.60
C ASP A 125 5.94 2.74 16.39
N THR A 126 6.78 3.29 15.51
CA THR A 126 6.36 4.26 14.49
C THR A 126 6.43 3.67 13.09
N LEU A 127 5.27 3.48 12.46
CA LEU A 127 5.19 2.91 11.12
C LEU A 127 5.35 4.00 10.05
N THR A 128 6.00 3.64 8.95
CA THR A 128 6.14 4.53 7.79
C THR A 128 5.08 4.20 6.74
N TYR A 129 4.39 5.24 6.29
CA TYR A 129 3.39 5.21 5.23
C TYR A 129 3.89 6.05 4.04
N TYR A 130 3.25 5.86 2.89
CA TYR A 130 3.59 6.56 1.66
C TYR A 130 2.35 7.09 0.96
N VAL A 131 2.40 8.31 0.46
CA VAL A 131 1.43 8.86 -0.50
C VAL A 131 2.05 8.85 -1.89
N THR A 132 1.27 8.45 -2.89
CA THR A 132 1.61 8.51 -4.30
C THR A 132 0.34 8.71 -5.12
N TRP A 133 0.47 8.86 -6.44
CA TRP A 133 -0.65 8.89 -7.37
C TRP A 133 -0.28 8.19 -8.67
N ASN A 134 -1.25 7.53 -9.30
CA ASN A 134 -1.08 6.83 -10.57
C ASN A 134 -1.87 7.51 -11.70
N ASN A 135 -2.19 6.78 -12.76
CA ASN A 135 -3.05 7.26 -13.85
C ASN A 135 -4.37 6.47 -13.94
N ALA A 136 -4.71 5.70 -12.91
CA ALA A 136 -5.90 4.86 -12.85
C ALA A 136 -6.92 5.43 -11.87
N THR A 137 -8.20 5.29 -12.16
CA THR A 137 -9.30 5.74 -11.28
C THR A 137 -9.89 4.60 -10.43
N ASN A 138 -9.48 3.35 -10.70
CA ASN A 138 -9.91 2.17 -9.94
C ASN A 138 -8.91 1.84 -8.81
N ASN A 139 -8.74 2.79 -7.90
CA ASN A 139 -7.89 2.63 -6.71
C ASN A 139 -8.72 2.16 -5.50
N ARG A 140 -8.07 1.75 -4.41
CA ARG A 140 -8.79 1.35 -3.21
C ARG A 140 -9.46 2.56 -2.54
N ARG A 141 -10.79 2.51 -2.42
CA ARG A 141 -11.59 3.56 -1.80
C ARG A 141 -12.44 3.01 -0.66
N ALA A 142 -12.49 3.76 0.44
CA ALA A 142 -13.38 3.48 1.56
C ALA A 142 -14.74 4.16 1.32
N THR A 143 -15.82 3.45 1.61
CA THR A 143 -17.18 3.98 1.61
C THR A 143 -17.57 4.35 3.03
N LEU A 144 -18.21 5.50 3.22
CA LEU A 144 -18.81 5.86 4.49
C LEU A 144 -20.13 5.10 4.64
N GLU A 145 -20.30 4.41 5.77
CA GLU A 145 -21.60 3.83 6.15
C GLU A 145 -22.55 4.99 6.51
N SER A 146 -23.71 5.03 5.87
CA SER A 146 -24.76 6.06 6.01
C SER A 146 -25.79 5.72 7.07
#